data_AF-A9B233-F1
#
_entry.id   AF-A9B233-F1
#
_cell.length_a   1.000
_cell.length_b   1.000
_cell.length_c   1.000
_cell.angle_alpha   90.00
_cell.angle_beta   90.00
_cell.angle_gamma   90.00
#
_symmetry.space_group_name_H-M   'P 1'
#
loop_
_entity.id
_entity.type
_entity.pdbx_description
1 polymer ?
#
loop_
_entity_poly.entity_id
_entity_poly.type
_entity_poly.pdbx_seq_one_letter_code
_entity_poly.pdbx_strand_id
1 'polypeptide(L)'
;MVRRPDLEEVRVNTFLIADTAMIPILRGEGTVNGHSFTLTSVRGQGLIARLRTRNYRVVTLKDKIDRLTELPTVEAPGNLLQIETGARDQWFHFDSDTLTWQAVEAQTNGSRLFVAFEEHRVARRRRSRTSGDYFRIERLPNGTPQLTPIKEDTALLLGYAHATYEADIEIDNTANADGSYSLPVEFSLPPAYRTMLELLAESHDKQTMHFSAAGWPLAVRLLHRLNLRPANGDIEDDFGDDHDDFDDDDE
;
A
#
# COMPACT_ATOMS: atom_id res chain seq x y z
N MET A 1 -27.61 -5.51 -4.11
CA MET A 1 -27.55 -4.57 -2.97
C MET A 1 -26.47 -5.09 -2.02
N VAL A 2 -25.33 -4.41 -1.88
CA VAL A 2 -24.24 -4.88 -1.00
C VAL A 2 -24.69 -4.64 0.44
N ARG A 3 -24.94 -5.72 1.19
CA ARG A 3 -25.25 -5.65 2.63
C ARG A 3 -24.09 -4.94 3.35
N ARG A 4 -24.35 -4.04 4.29
CA ARG A 4 -23.30 -3.43 5.11
C ARG A 4 -22.66 -4.49 6.03
N PRO A 5 -21.38 -4.36 6.40
CA PRO A 5 -20.80 -5.22 7.45
C PRO A 5 -21.55 -5.02 8.76
N ASP A 6 -21.70 -6.09 9.54
CA ASP A 6 -22.33 -6.05 10.86
C ASP A 6 -21.37 -5.43 11.90
N LEU A 7 -20.06 -5.61 11.69
CA LEU A 7 -18.96 -5.02 12.44
C LEU A 7 -17.82 -4.61 11.49
N GLU A 8 -17.34 -3.37 11.56
CA GLU A 8 -16.28 -2.87 10.70
C GLU A 8 -15.17 -2.19 11.50
N GLU A 9 -13.93 -2.64 11.33
CA GLU A 9 -12.77 -1.99 11.93
C GLU A 9 -12.43 -0.69 11.20
N VAL A 10 -12.39 0.40 11.94
CA VAL A 10 -12.15 1.77 11.42
C VAL A 10 -10.86 2.38 11.93
N ARG A 11 -10.25 1.79 12.95
CA ARG A 11 -8.90 2.08 13.44
C ARG A 11 -8.42 0.82 14.16
N VAL A 12 -7.12 0.66 14.34
CA VAL A 12 -6.56 -0.52 15.02
C VAL A 12 -7.32 -0.80 16.32
N ASN A 13 -7.87 -2.00 16.45
CA ASN A 13 -8.67 -2.47 17.58
C ASN A 13 -9.99 -1.70 17.84
N THR A 14 -10.43 -0.84 16.93
CA THR A 14 -11.64 -0.02 17.07
C THR A 14 -12.62 -0.28 15.93
N PHE A 15 -13.82 -0.71 16.29
CA PHE A 15 -14.85 -1.18 15.38
C PHE A 15 -16.12 -0.34 15.48
N LEU A 16 -16.77 -0.10 14.34
CA LEU A 16 -18.14 0.38 14.28
C LEU A 16 -19.11 -0.81 14.28
N ILE A 17 -20.11 -0.73 15.14
CA ILE A 17 -21.16 -1.73 15.32
C ILE A 17 -22.38 -1.29 14.50
N ALA A 18 -22.66 -2.00 13.41
CA ALA A 18 -23.88 -1.80 12.64
C ALA A 18 -25.05 -2.63 13.18
N ASP A 19 -24.77 -3.86 13.63
CA ASP A 19 -25.77 -4.74 14.26
C ASP A 19 -25.62 -4.78 15.78
N THR A 20 -26.55 -4.12 16.49
CA THR A 20 -26.56 -4.07 17.96
C THR A 20 -26.79 -5.43 18.62
N ALA A 21 -27.27 -6.45 17.89
CA ALA A 21 -27.40 -7.81 18.40
C ALA A 21 -26.04 -8.42 18.79
N MET A 22 -24.93 -7.86 18.28
CA MET A 22 -23.57 -8.30 18.61
C MET A 22 -23.09 -7.81 19.98
N ILE A 23 -23.68 -6.74 20.54
CA ILE A 23 -23.21 -6.08 21.77
C ILE A 23 -23.02 -7.05 22.95
N PRO A 24 -23.93 -7.99 23.24
CA PRO A 24 -23.72 -8.95 24.34
C PRO A 24 -22.46 -9.82 24.17
N ILE A 25 -22.09 -10.13 22.92
CA ILE A 25 -20.90 -10.92 22.60
C ILE A 25 -19.64 -10.07 22.80
N LEU A 26 -19.70 -8.78 22.42
CA LEU A 26 -18.56 -7.86 22.47
C LEU A 26 -18.19 -7.41 23.90
N ARG A 27 -19.16 -7.32 24.83
CA ARG A 27 -18.94 -6.84 26.21
C ARG A 27 -17.88 -7.61 26.99
N GLY A 28 -17.65 -8.88 26.66
CA GLY A 28 -16.63 -9.71 27.32
C GLY A 28 -15.20 -9.52 26.80
N GLU A 29 -15.04 -8.79 25.70
CA GLU A 29 -13.79 -8.73 24.92
C GLU A 29 -13.19 -7.31 24.89
N GLY A 30 -13.96 -6.31 25.29
CA GLY A 30 -13.54 -4.93 25.26
C GLY A 30 -14.61 -3.96 25.72
N THR A 31 -14.44 -2.70 25.36
CA THR A 31 -15.31 -1.61 25.79
C THR A 31 -16.26 -1.22 24.67
N VAL A 32 -17.57 -1.22 24.96
CA VAL A 32 -18.60 -0.74 24.03
C VAL A 32 -19.02 0.67 24.45
N ASN A 33 -18.97 1.62 23.51
CA ASN A 33 -19.46 2.98 23.67
C ASN A 33 -20.40 3.34 22.51
N GLY A 34 -21.71 3.22 22.76
CA GLY A 34 -22.74 3.42 21.73
C GLY A 34 -22.58 2.45 20.57
N HIS A 35 -22.27 2.98 19.39
CA HIS A 35 -22.01 2.21 18.16
C HIS A 35 -20.52 1.92 17.92
N SER A 36 -19.66 2.18 18.90
CA SER A 36 -18.23 1.88 18.83
C SER A 36 -17.87 0.75 19.79
N PHE A 37 -16.97 -0.13 19.36
CA PHE A 37 -16.37 -1.17 20.18
C PHE A 37 -14.85 -1.06 20.08
N THR A 38 -14.18 -0.95 21.23
CA THR A 38 -12.73 -1.02 21.32
C THR A 38 -12.34 -2.35 21.93
N LEU A 39 -11.64 -3.17 21.15
CA LEU A 39 -11.06 -4.44 21.57
C LEU A 39 -9.90 -4.16 22.52
N THR A 40 -9.94 -4.72 23.73
CA THR A 40 -8.88 -4.55 24.73
C THR A 40 -8.33 -5.88 25.23
N SER A 41 -8.96 -7.01 24.87
CA SER A 41 -8.52 -8.33 25.30
C SER A 41 -7.38 -8.86 24.41
N VAL A 42 -6.36 -9.45 25.05
CA VAL A 42 -5.29 -10.21 24.35
C VAL A 42 -5.86 -11.46 23.67
N ARG A 43 -6.97 -12.02 24.20
CA ARG A 43 -7.74 -13.13 23.62
C ARG A 43 -8.57 -12.74 22.38
N GLY A 44 -8.47 -11.48 21.96
CA GLY A 44 -9.28 -10.87 20.92
C GLY A 44 -9.06 -11.41 19.50
N GLN A 45 -7.91 -12.05 19.24
CA GLN A 45 -7.65 -12.67 17.92
C GLN A 45 -8.70 -13.75 17.58
N GLY A 46 -9.13 -14.53 18.56
CA GLY A 46 -10.20 -15.51 18.38
C GLY A 46 -11.62 -14.92 18.27
N LEU A 47 -11.83 -13.65 18.65
CA LEU A 47 -13.15 -13.02 18.60
C LEU A 47 -13.65 -12.90 17.16
N ILE A 48 -12.79 -12.42 16.26
CA ILE A 48 -13.14 -12.21 14.86
C ILE A 48 -13.54 -13.53 14.21
N ALA A 49 -12.77 -14.60 14.46
CA ALA A 49 -13.09 -15.95 14.00
C ALA A 49 -14.46 -16.42 14.54
N ARG A 50 -14.68 -16.33 15.87
CA ARG A 50 -15.96 -16.71 16.50
C ARG A 50 -17.16 -15.94 15.94
N LEU A 51 -17.02 -14.64 15.68
CA LEU A 51 -18.09 -13.84 15.10
C LEU A 51 -18.40 -14.28 13.67
N ARG A 52 -17.37 -14.58 12.87
CA ARG A 52 -17.54 -15.12 11.50
C ARG A 52 -18.22 -16.50 11.52
N THR A 53 -17.85 -17.40 12.44
CA THR A 53 -18.52 -18.71 12.63
C THR A 53 -20.00 -18.56 12.96
N ARG A 54 -20.40 -17.45 13.61
CA ARG A 54 -21.80 -17.10 13.90
C ARG A 54 -22.51 -16.38 12.75
N ASN A 55 -21.93 -16.38 11.55
CA ASN A 55 -22.43 -15.72 10.33
C ASN A 55 -22.51 -14.19 10.41
N TYR A 56 -21.78 -13.55 11.33
CA TYR A 56 -21.63 -12.10 11.28
C TYR A 56 -20.62 -11.69 10.22
N ARG A 57 -20.95 -10.66 9.44
CA ARG A 57 -20.04 -10.07 8.48
C ARG A 57 -19.14 -9.07 9.19
N VAL A 58 -17.96 -9.53 9.56
CA VAL A 58 -16.89 -8.71 10.13
C VAL A 58 -15.89 -8.30 9.06
N VAL A 59 -15.61 -7.00 8.94
CA VAL A 59 -14.57 -6.46 8.05
C VAL A 59 -13.49 -5.80 8.90
N THR A 60 -12.30 -6.39 8.90
CA THR A 60 -11.11 -5.91 9.61
C THR A 60 -10.26 -4.99 8.74
N LEU A 61 -9.30 -4.29 9.34
CA LEU A 61 -8.27 -3.55 8.61
C LEU A 61 -7.42 -4.49 7.75
N LYS A 62 -7.13 -5.70 8.25
CA LYS A 62 -6.49 -6.77 7.45
C LYS A 62 -7.28 -7.08 6.19
N ASP A 63 -8.60 -7.28 6.28
CA ASP A 63 -9.43 -7.56 5.10
C ASP A 63 -9.44 -6.37 4.11
N LYS A 64 -9.29 -5.13 4.60
CA LYS A 64 -9.21 -3.94 3.76
C LYS A 64 -7.87 -3.86 3.04
N ILE A 65 -6.77 -4.18 3.72
CA ILE A 65 -5.42 -4.30 3.14
C ILE A 65 -5.41 -5.38 2.06
N ASP A 66 -5.96 -6.56 2.36
CA ASP A 66 -6.01 -7.70 1.44
C ASP A 66 -6.86 -7.42 0.17
N ARG A 67 -7.71 -6.37 0.19
CA ARG A 67 -8.52 -5.92 -0.96
C ARG A 67 -7.86 -4.83 -1.79
N LEU A 68 -6.73 -4.28 -1.38
CA LEU A 68 -6.02 -3.27 -2.16
C LEU A 68 -5.50 -3.87 -3.46
N THR A 69 -5.44 -3.07 -4.51
CA THR A 69 -4.87 -3.48 -5.81
C THR A 69 -3.45 -3.98 -5.62
N GLU A 70 -3.16 -5.19 -6.10
CA GLU A 70 -1.83 -5.79 -6.05
C GLU A 70 -0.87 -5.11 -7.03
N LEU A 71 0.43 -5.30 -6.81
CA LEU A 71 1.42 -4.90 -7.79
C LEU A 71 1.17 -5.65 -9.11
N PRO A 72 1.10 -4.94 -10.24
CA PRO A 72 1.01 -5.58 -11.54
C PRO A 72 2.30 -6.32 -11.86
N THR A 73 2.21 -7.42 -12.59
CA THR A 73 3.38 -8.00 -13.25
C THR A 73 3.89 -7.03 -14.32
N VAL A 74 5.20 -6.78 -14.34
CA VAL A 74 5.85 -5.89 -15.31
C VAL A 74 6.87 -6.64 -16.15
N GLU A 75 7.11 -6.10 -17.34
CA GLU A 75 8.18 -6.53 -18.23
C GLU A 75 9.50 -5.87 -17.81
N ALA A 76 10.64 -6.47 -18.17
CA ALA A 76 11.93 -5.83 -17.95
C ALA A 76 11.99 -4.48 -18.70
N PRO A 77 12.69 -3.47 -18.15
CA PRO A 77 12.92 -2.22 -18.87
C PRO A 77 13.51 -2.48 -20.25
N GLY A 78 12.91 -1.90 -21.27
CA GLY A 78 13.34 -2.10 -22.64
C GLY A 78 14.30 -1.01 -23.10
N ASN A 79 14.27 -0.75 -24.40
CA ASN A 79 15.16 0.22 -25.00
C ASN A 79 14.77 1.67 -24.63
N LEU A 80 15.76 2.57 -24.66
CA LEU A 80 15.53 3.99 -24.52
C LEU A 80 14.79 4.56 -25.74
N LEU A 81 13.69 5.27 -25.49
CA LEU A 81 12.83 5.90 -26.49
C LEU A 81 12.85 7.42 -26.32
N GLN A 82 13.04 8.14 -27.43
CA GLN A 82 13.00 9.60 -27.45
C GLN A 82 11.59 10.11 -27.70
N ILE A 83 11.04 10.84 -26.73
CA ILE A 83 9.71 11.43 -26.78
C ILE A 83 9.85 12.93 -27.00
N GLU A 84 9.27 13.44 -28.09
CA GLU A 84 9.24 14.89 -28.37
C GLU A 84 8.40 15.60 -27.31
N THR A 85 8.90 16.72 -26.79
CA THR A 85 8.29 17.46 -25.69
C THR A 85 8.19 18.96 -25.96
N GLY A 86 7.17 19.60 -25.39
CA GLY A 86 7.05 21.06 -25.43
C GLY A 86 7.99 21.74 -24.43
N ALA A 87 8.36 22.99 -24.70
CA ALA A 87 9.22 23.79 -23.83
C ALA A 87 8.64 24.08 -22.42
N ARG A 88 7.34 23.84 -22.21
CA ARG A 88 6.65 24.02 -20.92
C ARG A 88 6.31 22.70 -20.23
N ASP A 89 6.54 21.58 -20.89
CA ASP A 89 6.27 20.27 -20.32
C ASP A 89 7.43 19.90 -19.38
N GLN A 90 7.11 19.56 -18.14
CA GLN A 90 8.05 18.97 -17.19
C GLN A 90 7.76 17.46 -17.11
N TRP A 91 8.78 16.66 -17.32
CA TRP A 91 8.68 15.20 -17.30
C TRP A 91 9.38 14.64 -16.07
N PHE A 92 8.83 13.54 -15.56
CA PHE A 92 9.36 12.85 -14.40
C PHE A 92 9.29 11.34 -14.64
N HIS A 93 10.30 10.60 -14.17
CA HIS A 93 10.26 9.15 -14.06
C HIS A 93 10.10 8.76 -12.60
N PHE A 94 9.61 7.56 -12.33
CA PHE A 94 9.57 7.01 -10.99
C PHE A 94 10.93 6.36 -10.70
N ASP A 95 11.65 6.91 -9.74
CA ASP A 95 13.00 6.48 -9.36
C ASP A 95 12.93 5.29 -8.40
N SER A 96 13.71 4.24 -8.68
CA SER A 96 13.70 3.00 -7.88
C SER A 96 14.39 3.15 -6.54
N ASP A 97 15.35 4.07 -6.42
CA ASP A 97 16.22 4.19 -5.26
C ASP A 97 15.56 5.06 -4.20
N THR A 98 14.94 6.17 -4.63
CA THR A 98 14.25 7.09 -3.72
C THR A 98 12.74 6.86 -3.67
N LEU A 99 12.18 6.01 -4.53
CA LEU A 99 10.74 5.72 -4.63
C LEU A 99 9.89 6.99 -4.81
N THR A 100 10.41 7.97 -5.56
CA THR A 100 9.74 9.24 -5.85
C THR A 100 9.79 9.61 -7.34
N TRP A 101 8.98 10.58 -7.72
CA TRP A 101 9.03 11.16 -9.07
C TRP A 101 10.23 12.11 -9.23
N GLN A 102 11.23 11.70 -10.00
CA GLN A 102 12.42 12.50 -10.32
C GLN A 102 12.30 13.17 -11.67
N ALA A 103 12.73 14.44 -11.76
CA ALA A 103 12.65 15.21 -13.00
C ALA A 103 13.58 14.63 -14.07
N VAL A 104 13.10 14.59 -15.31
CA VAL A 104 13.89 14.19 -16.48
C VAL A 104 14.27 15.45 -17.25
N GLU A 105 15.57 15.64 -17.48
CA GLU A 105 16.07 16.76 -18.25
C GLU A 105 15.72 16.62 -19.73
N ALA A 106 15.20 17.70 -20.31
CA ALA A 106 14.95 17.78 -21.75
C ALA A 106 16.26 18.05 -22.50
N GLN A 107 16.48 17.32 -23.59
CA GLN A 107 17.62 17.45 -24.47
C GLN A 107 17.20 18.10 -25.79
N THR A 108 18.07 18.94 -26.34
CA THR A 108 17.83 19.59 -27.64
C THR A 108 18.47 18.79 -28.76
N ASN A 109 17.69 18.50 -29.80
CA ASN A 109 18.20 17.99 -31.07
C ASN A 109 17.68 18.88 -32.21
N GLY A 110 18.56 19.76 -32.71
CA GLY A 110 18.18 20.81 -33.65
C GLY A 110 17.24 21.83 -33.01
N SER A 111 16.06 22.02 -33.60
CA SER A 111 15.03 22.93 -33.10
C SER A 111 13.98 22.25 -32.20
N ARG A 112 14.14 20.96 -31.90
CA ARG A 112 13.18 20.15 -31.15
C ARG A 112 13.75 19.75 -29.80
N LEU A 113 12.85 19.60 -28.82
CA LEU A 113 13.18 19.13 -27.47
C LEU A 113 12.66 17.70 -27.30
N PHE A 114 13.46 16.88 -26.64
CA PHE A 114 13.16 15.48 -26.37
C PHE A 114 13.45 15.12 -24.93
N VAL A 115 12.71 14.16 -24.40
CA VAL A 115 13.03 13.45 -23.16
C VAL A 115 13.19 11.97 -23.48
N ALA A 116 14.02 11.28 -22.71
CA ALA A 116 14.32 9.89 -22.92
C ALA A 116 13.74 9.05 -21.79
N PHE A 117 13.00 7.99 -22.15
CA PHE A 117 12.44 7.03 -21.21
C PHE A 117 12.68 5.62 -21.71
N GLU A 118 12.95 4.68 -20.81
CA GLU A 118 12.99 3.26 -21.16
C GLU A 118 11.57 2.76 -21.46
N GLU A 119 11.46 1.81 -22.38
CA GLU A 119 10.22 1.10 -22.64
C GLU A 119 9.68 0.39 -21.38
N HIS A 120 8.37 0.24 -21.30
CA HIS A 120 7.58 -0.31 -20.21
C HIS A 120 7.54 0.54 -18.93
N ARG A 121 8.47 1.49 -18.75
CA ARG A 121 8.47 2.41 -17.60
C ARG A 121 7.26 3.34 -17.60
N VAL A 122 7.05 3.97 -16.45
CA VAL A 122 6.05 5.00 -16.24
C VAL A 122 6.66 6.40 -16.30
N ALA A 123 5.88 7.33 -16.82
CA ALA A 123 6.23 8.73 -16.88
C ALA A 123 5.11 9.59 -16.32
N ARG A 124 5.48 10.68 -15.66
CA ARG A 124 4.57 11.76 -15.26
C ARG A 124 4.92 13.01 -16.04
N ARG A 125 3.93 13.65 -16.65
CA ARG A 125 4.07 14.95 -17.32
C ARG A 125 3.29 16.02 -16.58
N ARG A 126 3.90 17.17 -16.31
CA ARG A 126 3.24 18.34 -15.73
C ARG A 126 3.36 19.53 -16.66
N ARG A 127 2.24 20.23 -16.86
CA ARG A 127 2.17 21.52 -17.59
C ARG A 127 1.92 22.70 -16.66
N SER A 128 1.54 22.43 -15.42
CA SER A 128 1.21 23.42 -14.41
C SER A 128 1.56 22.90 -13.01
N ARG A 129 1.35 23.73 -11.99
CA ARG A 129 1.68 23.38 -10.60
C ARG A 129 0.73 22.33 -10.01
N THR A 130 -0.49 22.17 -10.53
CA THR A 130 -1.59 21.50 -9.81
C THR A 130 -1.98 20.12 -10.33
N SER A 131 -1.64 19.73 -11.56
CA SER A 131 -1.96 18.40 -12.09
C SER A 131 -0.82 17.81 -12.92
N GLY A 132 -0.70 16.48 -12.87
CA GLY A 132 0.17 15.70 -13.73
C GLY A 132 -0.64 14.66 -14.51
N ASP A 133 -0.30 14.47 -15.77
CA ASP A 133 -0.74 13.34 -16.58
C ASP A 133 0.23 12.18 -16.37
N TYR A 134 -0.26 10.95 -16.34
CA TYR A 134 0.56 9.75 -16.17
C TYR A 134 0.47 8.85 -17.40
N PHE A 135 1.59 8.25 -17.78
CA PHE A 135 1.70 7.42 -18.98
C PHE A 135 2.50 6.16 -18.70
N ARG A 136 2.12 5.05 -19.35
CA ARG A 136 3.02 3.92 -19.62
C ARG A 136 3.70 4.17 -20.96
N ILE A 137 5.01 3.92 -21.01
CA ILE A 137 5.81 4.07 -22.22
C ILE A 137 5.86 2.73 -22.95
N GLU A 138 5.42 2.70 -24.20
CA GLU A 138 5.42 1.49 -25.03
C GLU A 138 6.11 1.79 -26.37
N ARG A 139 6.63 0.75 -27.03
CA ARG A 139 7.16 0.86 -28.39
C ARG A 139 6.13 0.36 -29.40
N LEU A 140 5.82 1.18 -30.38
CA LEU A 140 5.06 0.74 -31.54
C LEU A 140 5.91 -0.16 -32.46
N PRO A 141 5.30 -1.02 -33.29
CA PRO A 141 6.04 -1.89 -34.22
C PRO A 141 6.99 -1.15 -35.18
N ASN A 142 6.73 0.14 -35.44
CA ASN A 142 7.57 1.01 -36.26
C ASN A 142 8.76 1.63 -35.49
N GLY A 143 8.96 1.27 -34.22
CA GLY A 143 10.02 1.77 -33.34
C GLY A 143 9.75 3.11 -32.67
N THR A 144 8.60 3.75 -32.92
CA THR A 144 8.25 5.04 -32.29
C THR A 144 7.66 4.85 -30.89
N PRO A 145 7.87 5.79 -29.95
CA PRO A 145 7.23 5.72 -28.64
C PRO A 145 5.73 5.95 -28.74
N GLN A 146 4.98 5.16 -27.97
CA GLN A 146 3.58 5.36 -27.65
C GLN A 146 3.44 5.69 -26.17
N LEU A 147 2.64 6.72 -25.88
CA LEU A 147 2.28 7.13 -24.54
C LEU A 147 0.87 6.66 -24.25
N THR A 148 0.72 5.60 -23.45
CA THR A 148 -0.59 5.06 -23.07
C THR A 148 -1.03 5.73 -21.76
N PRO A 149 -2.12 6.55 -21.76
CA PRO A 149 -2.56 7.25 -20.56
C PRO A 149 -3.02 6.29 -19.47
N ILE A 150 -2.60 6.54 -18.23
CA ILE A 150 -2.97 5.76 -17.05
C ILE A 150 -3.34 6.67 -15.88
N LYS A 151 -3.95 6.10 -14.84
CA LYS A 151 -4.22 6.82 -13.58
C LYS A 151 -2.98 6.87 -12.70
N GLU A 152 -2.91 7.85 -11.81
CA GLU A 152 -1.82 8.01 -10.84
C GLU A 152 -1.57 6.75 -10.01
N ASP A 153 -2.63 6.15 -9.47
CA ASP A 153 -2.55 4.93 -8.65
C ASP A 153 -1.90 3.77 -9.42
N THR A 154 -2.32 3.58 -10.68
CA THR A 154 -1.72 2.60 -11.60
C THR A 154 -0.27 2.92 -11.93
N ALA A 155 0.06 4.20 -12.14
CA ALA A 155 1.42 4.63 -12.45
C ALA A 155 2.38 4.37 -11.28
N LEU A 156 1.94 4.64 -10.04
CA LEU A 156 2.71 4.36 -8.84
C LEU A 156 2.88 2.85 -8.65
N LEU A 157 1.81 2.05 -8.78
CA LEU A 157 1.92 0.59 -8.67
C LEU A 157 2.87 -0.01 -9.72
N LEU A 158 2.82 0.45 -10.97
CA LEU A 158 3.80 0.07 -12.00
C LEU A 158 5.22 0.53 -11.63
N GLY A 159 5.36 1.72 -11.07
CA GLY A 159 6.63 2.24 -10.56
C GLY A 159 7.26 1.34 -9.50
N TYR A 160 6.48 0.94 -8.48
CA TYR A 160 6.93 -0.02 -7.46
C TYR A 160 7.23 -1.40 -8.04
N ALA A 161 6.38 -1.91 -8.95
CA ALA A 161 6.62 -3.20 -9.58
C ALA A 161 7.92 -3.23 -10.39
N HIS A 162 8.27 -2.13 -11.04
CA HIS A 162 9.56 -2.00 -11.72
C HIS A 162 10.73 -1.73 -10.77
N ALA A 163 10.53 -0.97 -9.69
CA ALA A 163 11.57 -0.72 -8.69
C ALA A 163 11.98 -2.01 -7.97
N THR A 164 11.02 -2.89 -7.75
CA THR A 164 11.19 -4.19 -7.07
C THR A 164 11.34 -5.37 -8.04
N TYR A 165 11.62 -5.09 -9.32
CA TYR A 165 11.70 -6.13 -10.36
C TYR A 165 12.88 -7.09 -10.17
N GLU A 166 14.04 -6.58 -9.70
CA GLU A 166 15.28 -7.36 -9.54
C GLU A 166 15.78 -7.43 -8.10
N ALA A 167 15.26 -6.60 -7.20
CA ALA A 167 15.72 -6.50 -5.83
C ALA A 167 14.59 -6.12 -4.89
N ASP A 168 14.63 -6.69 -3.69
CA ASP A 168 13.80 -6.23 -2.57
C ASP A 168 14.30 -4.86 -2.09
N ILE A 169 13.36 -3.98 -1.77
CA ILE A 169 13.68 -2.64 -1.26
C ILE A 169 13.47 -2.64 0.25
N GLU A 170 14.56 -2.40 0.98
CA GLU A 170 14.49 -2.17 2.41
C GLU A 170 14.16 -0.69 2.67
N ILE A 171 13.22 -0.45 3.60
CA ILE A 171 12.83 0.89 4.04
C ILE A 171 13.19 1.06 5.51
N ASP A 172 13.81 2.20 5.81
CA ASP A 172 14.19 2.55 7.18
C ASP A 172 12.96 2.66 8.07
N ASN A 173 13.05 2.12 9.28
CA ASN A 173 12.09 2.37 10.35
C ASN A 173 12.80 2.38 11.69
N THR A 174 12.23 3.06 12.67
CA THR A 174 12.78 3.14 14.04
C THR A 174 11.85 2.45 15.01
N ALA A 175 12.37 1.50 15.79
CA ALA A 175 11.70 1.00 16.98
C ALA A 175 11.98 1.98 18.15
N ASN A 176 10.92 2.48 18.77
CA ASN A 176 11.00 3.44 19.86
C ASN A 176 11.06 2.72 21.22
N ALA A 177 11.55 3.41 22.25
CA ALA A 177 11.75 2.83 23.59
C ALA A 177 10.44 2.37 24.29
N ASP A 178 9.29 2.89 23.84
CA ASP A 178 7.95 2.54 24.34
C ASP A 178 7.31 1.36 23.59
N GLY A 179 8.02 0.74 22.65
CA GLY A 179 7.52 -0.35 21.80
C GLY A 179 6.67 0.11 20.61
N SER A 180 6.57 1.42 20.37
CA SER A 180 6.00 1.98 19.13
C SER A 180 7.03 1.99 17.99
N TYR A 181 6.55 2.25 16.77
CA TYR A 181 7.38 2.28 15.57
C TYR A 181 7.20 3.60 14.82
N SER A 182 8.28 4.10 14.24
CA SER A 182 8.28 5.29 13.39
C SER A 182 8.75 4.93 11.98
N LEU A 183 7.98 5.34 10.97
CA LEU A 183 8.29 5.16 9.56
C LEU A 183 8.46 6.53 8.89
N PRO A 184 9.65 6.86 8.34
CA PRO A 184 9.82 7.99 7.45
C PRO A 184 9.00 7.78 6.17
N VAL A 185 8.20 8.76 5.76
CA VAL A 185 7.36 8.71 4.55
C VAL A 185 7.84 9.74 3.55
N GLU A 186 9.05 9.54 3.07
CA GLU A 186 9.68 10.39 2.04
C GLU A 186 9.36 9.93 0.61
N PHE A 187 8.83 8.71 0.48
CA PHE A 187 8.48 8.09 -0.79
C PHE A 187 7.03 8.34 -1.24
N SER A 188 6.80 8.20 -2.54
CA SER A 188 5.49 8.41 -3.17
C SER A 188 4.65 7.14 -3.11
N LEU A 189 3.64 7.11 -2.24
CA LEU A 189 2.69 5.99 -2.12
C LEU A 189 1.48 6.13 -3.04
N PRO A 190 0.94 5.01 -3.60
CA PRO A 190 -0.36 5.02 -4.24
C PRO A 190 -1.44 5.55 -3.27
N PRO A 191 -2.39 6.41 -3.71
CA PRO A 191 -3.33 7.07 -2.81
C PRO A 191 -4.07 6.13 -1.85
N ALA A 192 -4.52 4.96 -2.32
CA ALA A 192 -5.24 4.00 -1.48
C ALA A 192 -4.33 3.40 -0.38
N TYR A 193 -3.07 3.15 -0.71
CA TYR A 193 -2.06 2.67 0.23
C TYR A 193 -1.71 3.75 1.26
N ARG A 194 -1.54 5.01 0.83
CA ARG A 194 -1.30 6.14 1.75
C ARG A 194 -2.44 6.28 2.76
N THR A 195 -3.69 6.30 2.29
CA THR A 195 -4.87 6.40 3.17
C THR A 195 -4.96 5.22 4.15
N MET A 196 -4.62 4.00 3.70
CA MET A 196 -4.59 2.85 4.61
C MET A 196 -3.48 3.00 5.65
N LEU A 197 -2.28 3.41 5.25
CA LEU A 197 -1.16 3.60 6.16
C LEU A 197 -1.45 4.69 7.21
N GLU A 198 -2.06 5.81 6.80
CA GLU A 198 -2.54 6.87 7.69
C GLU A 198 -3.61 6.37 8.68
N LEU A 199 -4.47 5.43 8.25
CA LEU A 199 -5.50 4.82 9.10
C LEU A 199 -4.91 3.89 10.18
N LEU A 200 -3.81 3.22 9.85
CA LEU A 200 -3.06 2.34 10.75
C LEU A 200 -2.19 3.13 11.74
N ALA A 201 -1.75 4.32 11.36
CA ALA A 201 -0.93 5.19 12.19
C ALA A 201 -1.71 5.74 13.39
N GLU A 202 -1.04 5.85 14.54
CA GLU A 202 -1.56 6.56 15.69
C GLU A 202 -1.56 8.06 15.47
N SER A 203 -0.48 8.55 14.87
CA SER A 203 -0.28 9.93 14.48
C SER A 203 0.66 10.00 13.27
N HIS A 204 0.61 11.09 12.54
CA HIS A 204 1.50 11.34 11.42
C HIS A 204 1.73 12.84 11.22
N ASP A 205 2.85 13.18 10.62
CA ASP A 205 3.10 14.49 10.05
C ASP A 205 3.48 14.37 8.56
N LYS A 206 4.19 15.37 8.02
CA LYS A 206 4.60 15.36 6.61
C LYS A 206 5.78 14.43 6.31
N GLN A 207 6.52 14.01 7.33
CA GLN A 207 7.79 13.30 7.21
C GLN A 207 7.74 11.94 7.88
N THR A 208 6.95 11.76 8.94
CA THR A 208 6.94 10.54 9.75
C THR A 208 5.52 10.08 10.07
N MET A 209 5.32 8.76 10.06
CA MET A 209 4.14 8.10 10.63
C MET A 209 4.53 7.29 11.85
N HIS A 210 3.73 7.38 12.91
CA HIS A 210 3.95 6.64 14.16
C HIS A 210 2.89 5.56 14.33
N PHE A 211 3.30 4.35 14.67
CA PHE A 211 2.45 3.18 14.82
C PHE A 211 2.60 2.58 16.21
N SER A 212 1.49 2.13 16.79
CA SER A 212 1.54 1.29 17.99
C SER A 212 2.13 -0.07 17.68
N ALA A 213 2.50 -0.81 18.73
CA ALA A 213 2.89 -2.21 18.62
C ALA A 213 1.82 -3.08 17.90
N ALA A 214 0.53 -2.76 18.05
CA ALA A 214 -0.55 -3.49 17.39
C ALA A 214 -0.79 -3.03 15.93
N GLY A 215 -0.53 -1.76 15.62
CA GLY A 215 -0.69 -1.22 14.27
C GLY A 215 0.46 -1.56 13.34
N TRP A 216 1.67 -1.72 13.90
CA TRP A 216 2.88 -1.97 13.12
C TRP A 216 2.80 -3.24 12.25
N PRO A 217 2.39 -4.42 12.75
CA PRO A 217 2.27 -5.61 11.91
C PRO A 217 1.35 -5.43 10.69
N LEU A 218 0.27 -4.64 10.83
CA LEU A 218 -0.61 -4.31 9.71
C LEU A 218 0.06 -3.35 8.71
N ALA A 219 0.87 -2.40 9.21
CA ALA A 219 1.65 -1.51 8.36
C ALA A 219 2.72 -2.29 7.59
N VAL A 220 3.43 -3.20 8.24
CA VAL A 220 4.38 -4.14 7.62
C VAL A 220 3.66 -4.94 6.52
N ARG A 221 2.52 -5.57 6.82
CA ARG A 221 1.71 -6.29 5.81
C ARG A 221 1.34 -5.42 4.61
N LEU A 222 0.97 -4.16 4.84
CA LEU A 222 0.64 -3.22 3.77
C LEU A 222 1.87 -2.89 2.90
N LEU A 223 3.04 -2.70 3.51
CA LEU A 223 4.30 -2.39 2.83
C LEU A 223 4.79 -3.59 2.00
N HIS A 224 4.63 -4.82 2.50
CA HIS A 224 4.92 -6.03 1.73
C HIS A 224 4.07 -6.18 0.48
N ARG A 225 2.83 -5.67 0.45
CA ARG A 225 2.03 -5.64 -0.79
C ARG A 225 2.63 -4.75 -1.88
N LEU A 226 3.56 -3.85 -1.52
CA LEU A 226 4.38 -3.06 -2.44
C LEU A 226 5.81 -3.60 -2.56
N ASN A 227 6.07 -4.82 -2.09
CA ASN A 227 7.41 -5.43 -2.02
C ASN A 227 8.44 -4.57 -1.26
N LEU A 228 7.99 -3.82 -0.26
CA LEU A 228 8.86 -3.06 0.63
C LEU A 228 9.04 -3.80 1.95
N ARG A 229 10.29 -3.94 2.41
CA ARG A 229 10.64 -4.60 3.67
C ARG A 229 11.14 -3.58 4.69
N PRO A 230 10.48 -3.41 5.85
CA PRO A 230 11.02 -2.57 6.91
C PRO A 230 12.31 -3.15 7.51
N ALA A 231 13.33 -2.32 7.73
CA ALA A 231 14.65 -2.75 8.24
C ALA A 231 14.58 -3.47 9.60
N ASN A 232 13.66 -3.07 10.48
CA ASN A 232 13.43 -3.65 11.81
C ASN A 232 12.06 -4.35 11.91
N GLY A 233 11.56 -4.91 10.80
CA GLY A 233 10.29 -5.61 10.80
C GLY A 233 10.28 -6.74 9.78
N ASP A 234 10.72 -7.91 10.20
CA ASP A 234 10.27 -9.13 9.55
C ASP A 234 8.83 -9.42 10.01
N ILE A 235 7.98 -9.85 9.08
CA ILE A 235 6.80 -10.61 9.47
C ILE A 235 7.37 -11.90 10.06
N GLU A 236 7.55 -11.98 11.38
CA GLU A 236 7.69 -13.28 12.01
C GLU A 236 6.51 -14.13 11.51
N ASP A 237 6.79 -15.34 11.03
CA ASP A 237 5.87 -16.33 10.46
C ASP A 237 4.70 -16.72 11.39
N ASP A 238 4.43 -15.97 12.47
CA ASP A 238 3.33 -16.11 13.43
C ASP A 238 1.94 -15.80 12.86
N PHE A 239 1.84 -15.57 11.54
CA PHE A 239 0.56 -15.61 10.81
C PHE A 239 0.40 -16.88 9.97
N GLY A 240 1.36 -17.80 10.05
CA GLY A 240 1.30 -19.14 9.48
C GLY A 240 0.15 -19.91 10.10
N ASP A 241 -0.81 -20.22 9.23
CA ASP A 241 -1.83 -21.25 9.33
C ASP A 241 -1.91 -22.00 10.67
N ASP A 242 -3.04 -21.81 11.36
CA ASP A 242 -3.65 -22.82 12.24
C ASP A 242 -4.01 -24.09 11.40
N HIS A 243 -3.02 -24.67 10.72
CA HIS A 243 -3.07 -26.06 10.28
C HIS A 243 -2.77 -26.88 11.53
N ASP A 244 -3.82 -27.07 12.33
CA ASP A 244 -3.89 -28.12 13.32
C ASP A 244 -3.70 -29.46 12.60
N ASP A 245 -2.46 -29.93 12.49
CA ASP A 245 -2.17 -31.35 12.29
C ASP A 245 -2.57 -32.06 13.59
N PHE A 246 -3.88 -32.32 13.72
CA PHE A 246 -4.41 -33.38 14.57
C PHE A 246 -3.94 -34.71 13.97
N ASP A 247 -2.74 -35.13 14.30
CA ASP A 247 -2.42 -36.54 14.30
C ASP A 247 -3.13 -37.16 15.52
N ASP A 248 -4.26 -37.80 15.21
CA ASP A 248 -4.92 -38.78 16.07
C ASP A 248 -3.93 -39.93 16.33
N ASP A 249 -3.19 -39.85 17.45
CA ASP A 249 -2.53 -41.02 18.02
C ASP A 249 -3.59 -41.88 18.73
N ASP A 250 -4.13 -42.84 17.97
CA ASP A 250 -4.78 -44.04 18.48
C ASP A 250 -3.73 -44.96 19.16
N GLU A 251 -3.82 -45.13 20.49
CA GLU A 251 -3.37 -46.34 21.22
C GLU A 251 -4.43 -46.84 22.21
#